data_AF-A0A6S5K6E9-F1
#
_entry.id   AF-A0A6S5K6E9-F1
#
_cell.length_a   1.000
_cell.length_b   1.000
_cell.length_c   1.000
_cell.angle_alpha   90.00
_cell.angle_beta   90.00
_cell.angle_gamma   90.00
#
_symmetry.space_group_name_H-M   'P 1'
#
loop_
_entity.id
_entity.type
_entity.pdbx_description
1 polymer ?
#
loop_
_entity_poly.entity_id
_entity_poly.type
_entity_poly.pdbx_seq_one_letter_code
_entity_poly.pdbx_strand_id
1 'polypeptide(L)'
;MSSKPFDDPRLLPGGEGIHYELPDGVQGDIKPGTGGWSWGMVYMTKQGLKDTVQTLQTNWQGQPDKVPEVKDYTGWDHMRCDMDAR
;
A
#
# COMPACT_ATOMS: atom_id res chain seq x y z
N MET A 1 12.84 7.39 1.35
CA MET A 1 11.50 7.37 0.74
C MET A 1 11.31 6.00 0.11
N SER A 2 10.27 5.25 0.48
CA SER A 2 9.95 4.01 -0.25
C SER A 2 9.46 4.43 -1.62
N SER A 3 10.25 4.17 -2.66
CA SER A 3 9.96 4.51 -4.07
C SER A 3 8.95 3.57 -4.72
N LYS A 4 8.30 2.70 -3.94
CA LYS A 4 7.37 1.72 -4.47
C LYS A 4 5.99 2.35 -4.70
N PRO A 5 5.30 1.98 -5.78
CA PRO A 5 3.94 2.42 -6.03
C PRO A 5 3.00 1.99 -4.90
N PHE A 6 1.97 2.79 -4.65
CA PHE A 6 0.92 2.49 -3.64
C PHE A 6 0.20 1.16 -3.95
N ASP A 7 0.07 0.83 -5.24
CA ASP A 7 -0.55 -0.38 -5.74
C ASP A 7 0.49 -1.34 -6.33
N ASP A 8 0.21 -2.64 -6.27
CA ASP A 8 0.98 -3.64 -7.02
C ASP A 8 0.60 -3.57 -8.51
N PRO A 9 1.56 -3.35 -9.43
CA PRO A 9 1.27 -3.25 -10.86
C PRO A 9 0.55 -4.47 -11.44
N ARG A 10 0.78 -5.66 -10.87
CA ARG A 10 0.13 -6.91 -11.31
C ARG A 10 -1.37 -6.93 -11.01
N LEU A 11 -1.80 -6.10 -10.06
CA LEU A 11 -3.19 -6.01 -9.62
C LEU A 11 -3.93 -4.80 -10.21
N LEU A 12 -3.25 -3.94 -10.99
CA LEU A 12 -3.87 -2.85 -11.74
C LEU A 12 -4.70 -3.39 -12.93
N PRO A 13 -5.64 -2.60 -13.47
CA PRO A 13 -6.39 -2.99 -14.66
C PRO A 13 -5.46 -3.38 -15.82
N GLY A 14 -5.66 -4.58 -16.37
CA GLY A 14 -4.79 -5.14 -17.42
C GLY A 14 -3.53 -5.85 -16.92
N GLY A 15 -3.32 -5.91 -15.60
CA GLY A 15 -2.27 -6.72 -14.98
C GLY A 15 -2.56 -8.23 -15.04
N GLU A 16 -1.54 -9.02 -14.74
CA GLU A 16 -1.59 -10.50 -14.82
C GLU A 16 -2.22 -11.17 -13.59
N GLY A 17 -2.40 -10.44 -12.49
CA GLY A 17 -2.76 -11.01 -11.19
C GLY A 17 -1.57 -11.61 -10.46
N ILE A 18 -1.84 -12.33 -9.38
CA ILE A 18 -0.82 -13.03 -8.59
C ILE A 18 -1.29 -14.46 -8.35
N HIS A 19 -0.63 -15.42 -8.99
CA HIS A 19 -0.73 -16.83 -8.62
C HIS A 19 0.22 -17.12 -7.45
N TYR A 20 -0.24 -17.84 -6.44
CA TYR A 20 0.57 -18.20 -5.28
C TYR A 20 0.30 -19.62 -4.79
N GLU A 21 1.31 -20.18 -4.14
CA GLU A 21 1.24 -21.45 -3.41
C GLU A 21 1.78 -21.20 -2.00
N LEU A 22 0.97 -21.52 -1.00
CA LEU A 22 1.32 -21.39 0.41
C LEU A 22 2.15 -22.60 0.88
N PRO A 23 2.89 -22.48 1.99
CA PRO A 23 3.72 -23.58 2.50
C PRO A 23 2.95 -24.85 2.86
N ASP A 24 1.64 -24.76 3.08
CA ASP A 24 0.72 -25.88 3.31
C ASP A 24 0.19 -26.52 2.01
N GLY A 25 0.66 -26.07 0.85
CA GLY A 25 0.27 -26.56 -0.48
C GLY A 25 -1.02 -25.94 -1.02
N VAL A 26 -1.61 -24.97 -0.30
CA VAL A 26 -2.80 -24.28 -0.80
C VAL A 26 -2.40 -23.31 -1.92
N GLN A 27 -2.98 -23.54 -3.10
CA GLN A 27 -2.83 -22.65 -4.25
C GLN A 27 -3.99 -21.67 -4.37
N GLY A 28 -3.72 -20.48 -4.89
CA GLY A 28 -4.74 -19.48 -5.12
C GLY A 28 -4.31 -18.38 -6.10
N ASP A 29 -5.29 -17.59 -6.52
CA ASP A 29 -5.09 -16.50 -7.46
C ASP A 29 -5.68 -15.20 -6.91
N ILE A 30 -4.88 -14.13 -6.95
CA ILE A 30 -5.35 -12.77 -6.71
C ILE A 30 -5.55 -12.12 -8.07
N LYS A 31 -6.81 -11.85 -8.43
CA LYS A 31 -7.15 -11.24 -9.71
C LYS A 31 -6.83 -9.74 -9.71
N PRO A 32 -6.57 -9.16 -10.89
CA PRO A 32 -6.54 -7.71 -11.04
C PRO A 32 -7.80 -7.06 -10.46
N GLY A 33 -7.63 -5.99 -9.68
CA GLY A 33 -8.71 -5.29 -8.99
C GLY A 33 -9.23 -5.93 -7.70
N THR A 34 -8.76 -7.14 -7.32
CA THR A 34 -9.20 -7.82 -6.09
C THR A 34 -8.09 -7.90 -5.02
N GLY A 35 -7.09 -7.02 -5.11
CA GLY A 35 -5.92 -6.98 -4.22
C GLY A 35 -6.20 -6.60 -2.76
N GLY A 36 -7.43 -6.21 -2.43
CA GLY A 36 -7.75 -5.68 -1.11
C GLY A 36 -7.21 -4.26 -0.92
N TRP A 37 -6.79 -3.94 0.30
CA TRP A 37 -6.34 -2.59 0.66
C TRP A 37 -4.96 -2.27 0.07
N SER A 38 -4.84 -1.12 -0.58
CA SER A 38 -3.57 -0.58 -1.04
C SER A 38 -2.68 -0.13 0.13
N TRP A 39 -1.37 -0.18 -0.09
CA TRP A 39 -0.39 0.40 0.83
C TRP A 39 -0.72 1.88 1.08
N GLY A 40 -0.66 2.34 2.32
CA GLY A 40 -0.96 3.72 2.71
C GLY A 40 -2.44 4.06 2.90
N MET A 41 -3.38 3.19 2.49
CA MET A 41 -4.81 3.34 2.81
C MET A 41 -5.17 2.80 4.19
N VAL A 42 -4.37 1.87 4.71
CA VAL A 42 -4.52 1.31 6.05
C VAL A 42 -3.16 1.21 6.73
N TYR A 43 -3.14 1.38 8.05
CA TYR A 43 -1.96 1.11 8.86
C TYR A 43 -1.93 -0.37 9.24
N MET A 44 -0.96 -1.12 8.72
CA MET A 44 -0.77 -2.54 9.02
C MET A 44 0.67 -2.76 9.48
N THR A 45 0.86 -3.27 10.69
CA THR A 45 2.20 -3.56 11.22
C THR A 45 2.80 -4.78 10.52
N LYS A 46 4.14 -4.93 10.56
CA LYS A 46 4.83 -6.14 10.07
C LYS A 46 4.26 -7.42 10.67
N GLN A 47 3.84 -7.37 11.94
CA GLN A 47 3.24 -8.50 12.63
C GLN A 47 1.79 -8.75 12.20
N GLY A 48 1.01 -7.70 11.92
CA GLY A 48 -0.34 -7.84 11.36
C GLY A 48 -0.36 -8.30 9.90
N LEU A 49 0.72 -8.05 9.16
CA LEU A 49 0.92 -8.62 7.82
C LEU A 49 1.29 -10.10 7.85
N LYS A 50 1.91 -10.57 8.93
CA LYS A 50 2.40 -11.94 9.02
C LYS A 50 1.24 -12.91 8.77
N ASP A 51 1.48 -13.92 7.94
CA ASP A 51 0.51 -14.97 7.59
C ASP A 51 -0.72 -14.46 6.80
N THR A 52 -0.62 -13.26 6.21
CA THR A 52 -1.65 -12.70 5.32
C THR A 52 -1.25 -12.76 3.85
N VAL A 53 -2.22 -12.87 2.94
CA VAL A 53 -1.99 -12.89 1.49
C VAL A 53 -1.48 -11.55 0.94
N GLN A 54 -1.60 -10.47 1.71
CA GLN A 54 -1.07 -9.14 1.35
C GLN A 54 0.46 -9.15 1.24
N THR A 55 1.13 -10.07 1.93
CA THR A 55 2.59 -10.25 1.82
C THR A 55 3.07 -10.66 0.42
N LEU A 56 2.17 -11.20 -0.41
CA LEU A 56 2.45 -11.61 -1.79
C LEU A 56 2.55 -10.40 -2.75
N GLN A 57 2.05 -9.25 -2.33
CA GLN A 57 2.07 -8.03 -3.13
C GLN A 57 3.33 -7.21 -2.85
N THR A 58 3.93 -6.68 -3.91
CA THR A 58 5.23 -6.00 -3.90
C THR A 58 5.21 -4.66 -3.15
N ASN A 59 4.06 -3.99 -3.13
CA ASN A 59 3.81 -2.74 -2.42
C ASN A 59 3.81 -2.89 -0.89
N TRP A 60 3.52 -4.09 -0.37
CA TRP A 60 3.57 -4.38 1.07
C TRP A 60 4.97 -4.76 1.59
N GLN A 61 5.95 -4.94 0.68
CA GLN A 61 7.31 -5.33 1.04
C GLN A 61 8.19 -4.13 1.36
N GLY A 62 8.92 -4.22 2.48
CA GLY A 62 9.87 -3.18 2.91
C GLY A 62 9.21 -2.07 3.73
N GLN A 63 8.18 -2.41 4.52
CA GLN A 63 7.55 -1.46 5.43
C GLN A 63 8.59 -0.75 6.33
N PRO A 64 8.49 0.58 6.47
CA PRO A 64 9.41 1.31 7.32
C PRO A 64 9.14 1.02 8.79
N ASP A 65 10.19 0.78 9.57
CA ASP A 65 10.11 0.57 11.03
C ASP A 65 9.89 1.88 11.80
N LYS A 66 10.09 3.01 11.14
CA LYS A 66 9.93 4.35 11.70
C LYS A 66 9.13 5.19 10.73
N VAL A 67 8.35 6.13 11.27
CA VAL A 67 7.70 7.15 10.45
C VAL A 67 8.81 7.85 9.62
N PRO A 68 8.70 7.88 8.28
CA PRO A 68 9.67 8.55 7.45
C PRO A 68 9.78 10.01 7.86
N GLU A 69 11.01 10.51 7.93
CA GLU A 69 11.22 11.95 8.09
C GLU A 69 10.64 12.66 6.87
N VAL A 70 9.73 13.59 7.13
CA VAL A 70 9.14 14.43 6.09
C VAL A 70 10.09 15.60 5.87
N LYS A 71 10.79 15.61 4.73
CA LYS A 71 11.70 16.69 4.33
C LYS A 71 10.99 17.61 3.36
N ASP A 72 11.19 18.92 3.55
CA ASP A 72 10.70 19.97 2.65
C ASP A 72 9.18 19.96 2.42
N TYR A 73 8.41 19.39 3.35
CA TYR A 73 6.95 19.55 3.34
C TYR A 73 6.61 20.96 3.81
N THR A 74 6.32 21.82 2.84
CA THR A 74 5.83 23.19 3.07
C THR A 74 4.38 23.23 3.53
N GLY A 75 3.79 22.08 3.85
CA GLY A 75 2.40 21.99 4.25
C GLY A 75 1.40 22.46 3.19
N TRP A 76 0.14 22.18 3.44
CA TRP A 76 -0.85 23.23 3.33
C TRP A 76 -0.72 24.02 4.63
N ASP A 77 0.05 25.11 4.65
CA ASP A 77 0.27 25.83 5.91
C ASP A 77 -1.03 26.34 6.54
N HIS A 78 -2.10 26.50 5.76
CA HIS A 78 -3.34 27.02 6.27
C HIS A 78 -4.51 26.55 5.39
N MET A 79 -5.35 25.61 5.87
CA MET A 79 -6.79 25.77 5.59
C MET A 79 -7.27 26.97 6.41
N ARG A 80 -6.85 28.18 6.03
CA ARG A 80 -7.54 29.38 6.48
C ARG A 80 -8.74 29.48 5.55
N CYS A 81 -9.91 29.05 6.03
CA CYS A 81 -11.15 29.55 5.44
C CYS A 81 -11.07 31.07 5.58
N ASP A 82 -10.73 31.75 4.48
CA ASP A 82 -10.86 33.18 4.39
C ASP A 82 -12.35 33.48 4.14
N MET A 83 -13.08 33.72 5.22
CA MET A 83 -14.51 34.07 5.16
C MET A 83 -14.74 35.44 4.49
N ASP A 84 -13.68 36.21 4.22
CA ASP A 84 -13.71 37.52 3.58
C ASP A 84 -13.19 37.49 2.13
N ALA A 85 -12.76 36.33 1.61
CA ALA A 85 -12.41 36.16 0.21
C ALA A 85 -13.68 36.31 -0.65
N ARG A 86 -13.83 37.48 -1.27
CA ARG A 86 -14.91 37.84 -2.21
C ARG A 86 -14.66 37.33 -3.62
#